data_AF-A0A1A1WQP6-F1
#
_entry.id   AF-A0A1A1WQP6-F1
#
_cell.length_a   1.000
_cell.length_b   1.000
_cell.length_c   1.000
_cell.angle_alpha   90.00
_cell.angle_beta   90.00
_cell.angle_gamma   90.00
#
_symmetry.space_group_name_H-M   'P 1'
#
loop_
_entity.id
_entity.type
_entity.pdbx_description
1 polymer ?
#
loop_
_entity_poly.entity_id
_entity_poly.type
_entity_poly.pdbx_seq_one_letter_code
_entity_poly.pdbx_strand_id
1 'polypeptide(L)'
;MVAGMTQLRELPCGSGVPETSATRPPSEFDEDLPEFSENYTEAEYLLVGTANCYTGPAIGPPTVVSDGHRYATRVLARYPNDPSRFSGRVVVEPFNTTYGVDRDALWLHVGSLLQAQGDAWVGITDRATSATQLKGYDPQRYAGVDIPSNDLAWDLLRAIGLALKEGGEHSPLRHLPVRHAYLGGYSQSGVDTATFAAAFGARTRPAYDGFFPACHAASLTPLAVGDGLPRFEYAPMPPSTVPVVEIQPQSDVEGFSVDGFVNPGGASVRREDSDDAGDRFRLYEIAGAPHAAKIPGCDGNASSFPMSAFVRAALRNLFRWAEDDIAPPSAPRIALSVDGQVAEAAVDRFGNAIGGVRSPFLDAPIVRYEAHSTPGPLCKLAGREFPLPHNVLTERYGDMQTYLAEFTISLDAAIRDRYLVKEDRAELLKDQTAKARAAFARMGARA
;
A
#
# COMPACT_ATOMS: atom_id res chain seq x y z
N MET A 1 7.81 10.62 37.47
CA MET A 1 7.49 10.18 36.09
C MET A 1 6.01 9.81 36.08
N VAL A 2 5.19 10.49 35.29
CA VAL A 2 3.75 10.18 35.18
C VAL A 2 3.64 8.87 34.42
N ALA A 3 3.21 7.80 35.09
CA ALA A 3 2.94 6.52 34.46
C ALA A 3 1.76 6.68 33.49
N GLY A 4 1.94 6.34 32.21
CA GLY A 4 0.87 6.31 31.20
C GLY A 4 0.96 7.34 30.08
N MET A 5 1.94 8.26 30.07
CA MET A 5 2.14 9.15 28.91
C MET A 5 3.05 8.51 27.87
N THR A 6 2.62 8.52 26.61
CA THR A 6 3.47 8.21 25.46
C THR A 6 4.58 9.24 25.36
N GLN A 7 5.83 8.78 25.25
CA GLN A 7 7.02 9.62 25.18
C GLN A 7 7.81 9.32 23.92
N LEU A 8 8.24 10.36 23.23
CA LEU A 8 9.21 10.27 22.17
C LEU A 8 10.62 10.47 22.72
N ARG A 9 11.58 9.66 22.28
CA ARG A 9 13.00 9.80 22.60
C ARG A 9 13.78 9.72 21.30
N GLU A 10 14.84 10.52 21.19
CA GLU A 10 15.78 10.35 20.08
C GLU A 10 16.44 8.98 20.18
N LEU A 11 16.45 8.26 19.05
CA LEU A 11 17.19 7.02 18.94
C LEU A 11 18.66 7.42 18.70
N PRO A 12 19.65 6.89 19.46
CA PRO A 12 21.03 7.32 19.31
C PRO A 12 21.49 7.16 17.86
N CYS A 13 21.99 8.24 17.25
CA CYS A 13 22.65 8.16 15.96
C CYS A 13 23.94 7.34 16.11
N GLY A 14 23.84 6.02 15.97
CA GLY A 14 24.99 5.16 15.75
C GLY A 14 25.61 5.46 14.38
N SER A 15 26.90 5.13 14.20
CA SER A 15 27.55 5.15 12.90
C SER A 15 26.94 4.07 12.01
N GLY A 16 25.92 4.40 11.22
CA GLY A 16 25.24 3.45 10.33
C GLY A 16 23.97 4.04 9.71
N VAL A 17 23.62 3.53 8.53
CA VAL A 17 22.34 3.82 7.86
C VAL A 17 21.23 3.05 8.60
N PRO A 18 20.11 3.69 8.98
CA PRO A 18 18.97 3.00 9.57
C PRO A 18 18.53 1.78 8.74
N GLU A 19 18.09 0.72 9.41
CA GLU A 19 17.38 -0.36 8.71
C GLU A 19 16.11 0.25 8.09
N THR A 20 15.78 -0.10 6.85
CA THR A 20 14.63 0.50 6.14
C THR A 20 14.80 2.01 5.85
N SER A 21 16.02 2.56 5.89
CA SER A 21 16.28 3.93 5.41
C SER A 21 15.87 4.12 3.95
N ALA A 22 15.42 5.33 3.59
CA ALA A 22 15.16 5.68 2.19
C ALA A 22 16.44 5.73 1.33
N THR A 23 17.61 5.88 1.95
CA THR A 23 18.91 5.92 1.27
C THR A 23 19.66 4.58 1.33
N ARG A 24 19.00 3.50 1.78
CA ARG A 24 19.60 2.16 1.78
C ARG A 24 19.85 1.69 0.33
N PRO A 25 20.81 0.78 0.09
CA PRO A 25 20.87 0.12 -1.22
C PRO A 25 19.62 -0.76 -1.43
N PRO A 26 19.14 -0.93 -2.67
CA PRO A 26 18.10 -1.90 -3.00
C PRO A 26 18.47 -3.32 -2.52
N SER A 27 17.45 -4.13 -2.22
CA SER A 27 17.63 -5.49 -1.74
C SER A 27 17.04 -6.50 -2.73
N GLU A 28 17.24 -7.80 -2.51
CA GLU A 28 16.57 -8.83 -3.34
C GLU A 28 15.03 -8.78 -3.27
N PHE A 29 14.49 -8.06 -2.27
CA PHE A 29 13.06 -7.89 -2.04
C PHE A 29 12.51 -6.59 -2.63
N ASP A 30 13.36 -5.60 -2.93
CA ASP A 30 12.99 -4.28 -3.43
C ASP A 30 13.82 -3.99 -4.69
N GLU A 31 13.24 -4.06 -5.89
CA GLU A 31 14.01 -3.87 -7.14
C GLU A 31 14.56 -2.44 -7.26
N ASP A 32 13.70 -1.42 -7.08
CA ASP A 32 14.05 -0.01 -7.14
C ASP A 32 13.42 0.76 -5.97
N LEU A 33 14.24 1.60 -5.31
CA LEU A 33 13.76 2.53 -4.28
C LEU A 33 13.41 3.88 -4.94
N PRO A 34 12.33 4.56 -4.51
CA PRO A 34 12.08 5.92 -4.97
C PRO A 34 13.25 6.82 -4.57
N GLU A 35 13.63 7.74 -5.46
CA GLU A 35 14.67 8.73 -5.16
C GLU A 35 14.32 9.49 -3.87
N PHE A 36 15.28 9.54 -2.94
CA PHE A 36 15.14 10.32 -1.72
C PHE A 36 15.70 11.72 -1.95
N SER A 37 14.81 12.71 -1.92
CA SER A 37 15.09 14.11 -2.20
C SER A 37 16.05 14.70 -1.17
N GLU A 38 17.05 15.45 -1.64
CA GLU A 38 17.95 16.24 -0.78
C GLU A 38 17.21 17.32 0.02
N ASN A 39 15.95 17.62 -0.33
CA ASN A 39 15.08 18.54 0.39
C ASN A 39 14.28 17.87 1.52
N TYR A 40 14.50 16.58 1.77
CA TYR A 40 13.88 15.81 2.84
C TYR A 40 14.94 15.37 3.85
N THR A 41 14.50 15.22 5.10
CA THR A 41 15.28 14.62 6.17
C THR A 41 14.63 13.31 6.58
N GLU A 42 15.45 12.39 7.06
CA GLU A 42 15.02 11.16 7.71
C GLU A 42 15.54 11.18 9.16
N ALA A 43 14.68 10.84 10.12
CA ALA A 43 15.03 10.84 11.53
C ALA A 43 14.39 9.65 12.26
N GLU A 44 15.10 9.10 13.24
CA GLU A 44 14.65 7.96 14.03
C GLU A 44 14.39 8.30 15.49
N TYR A 45 13.35 7.68 16.03
CA TYR A 45 12.89 7.88 17.40
C TYR A 45 12.48 6.56 18.03
N LEU A 46 12.46 6.56 19.37
CA LEU A 46 11.75 5.57 20.17
C LEU A 46 10.45 6.18 20.69
N LEU A 47 9.33 5.52 20.39
CA LEU A 47 8.03 5.79 21.01
C LEU A 47 7.84 4.83 22.18
N VAL A 48 7.75 5.36 23.39
CA VAL A 48 7.67 4.58 24.63
C VAL A 48 6.31 4.81 25.28
N GLY A 49 5.63 3.75 25.67
CA GLY A 49 4.31 3.86 26.29
C GLY A 49 3.83 2.56 26.91
N THR A 50 2.51 2.47 27.09
CA THR A 50 1.81 1.23 27.46
C THR A 50 0.73 0.92 26.44
N ALA A 51 0.49 -0.37 26.21
CA ALA A 51 -0.48 -0.89 25.25
C ALA A 51 -1.34 -1.97 25.90
N ASN A 52 -2.52 -2.17 25.32
CA ASN A 52 -3.43 -3.25 25.67
C ASN A 52 -3.34 -4.37 24.63
N CYS A 53 -3.71 -5.58 25.05
CA CYS A 53 -4.01 -6.69 24.15
C CYS A 53 -5.52 -6.81 23.96
N TYR A 54 -5.94 -7.19 22.75
CA TYR A 54 -7.35 -7.23 22.36
C TYR A 54 -7.77 -8.62 21.88
N THR A 55 -9.07 -8.92 21.98
CA THR A 55 -9.73 -10.06 21.37
C THR A 55 -11.05 -9.66 20.72
N GLY A 56 -11.68 -10.59 20.01
CA GLY A 56 -12.89 -10.38 19.23
C GLY A 56 -12.63 -10.47 17.72
N PRO A 57 -13.68 -10.28 16.90
CA PRO A 57 -13.54 -10.29 15.44
C PRO A 57 -12.67 -9.13 14.96
N ALA A 58 -11.98 -9.29 13.84
CA ALA A 58 -11.10 -8.27 13.26
C ALA A 58 -11.83 -6.98 12.85
N ILE A 59 -13.15 -7.04 12.64
CA ILE A 59 -14.00 -5.88 12.37
C ILE A 59 -14.55 -5.18 13.62
N GLY A 60 -14.21 -5.70 14.81
CA GLY A 60 -14.65 -5.16 16.09
C GLY A 60 -16.12 -5.44 16.45
N PRO A 61 -16.59 -4.89 17.60
CA PRO A 61 -15.83 -4.05 18.51
C PRO A 61 -14.75 -4.85 19.28
N PRO A 62 -13.59 -4.24 19.53
CA PRO A 62 -12.48 -4.89 20.22
C PRO A 62 -12.74 -5.00 21.73
N THR A 63 -12.37 -6.13 22.34
CA THR A 63 -12.44 -6.34 23.79
C THR A 63 -11.03 -6.39 24.39
N VAL A 64 -10.74 -5.55 25.37
CA VAL A 64 -9.45 -5.57 26.09
C VAL A 64 -9.38 -6.82 26.96
N VAL A 65 -8.32 -7.61 26.80
CA VAL A 65 -8.07 -8.82 27.61
C VAL A 65 -6.95 -8.65 28.62
N SER A 66 -6.04 -7.71 28.39
CA SER A 66 -5.02 -7.28 29.33
C SER A 66 -4.52 -5.88 28.98
N ASP A 67 -4.09 -5.12 29.97
CA ASP A 67 -3.69 -3.72 29.85
C ASP A 67 -2.31 -3.45 30.46
N GLY A 68 -1.77 -2.25 30.22
CA GLY A 68 -0.58 -1.75 30.90
C GLY A 68 0.75 -2.36 30.43
N HIS A 69 0.77 -3.09 29.31
CA HIS A 69 1.99 -3.69 28.76
C HIS A 69 2.92 -2.61 28.24
N ARG A 70 4.13 -2.51 28.79
CA ARG A 70 5.11 -1.51 28.36
C ARG A 70 5.66 -1.88 26.99
N TYR A 71 5.89 -0.86 26.16
CA TYR A 71 6.61 -0.99 24.90
C TYR A 71 7.57 0.17 24.70
N ALA A 72 8.58 -0.07 23.89
CA ALA A 72 9.44 0.94 23.27
C ALA A 72 9.61 0.55 21.79
N THR A 73 8.91 1.23 20.88
CA THR A 73 8.97 0.91 19.46
C THR A 73 9.77 1.94 18.68
N ARG A 74 10.37 1.52 17.58
CA ARG A 74 11.05 2.38 16.63
C ARG A 74 10.04 3.12 15.75
N VAL A 75 10.32 4.40 15.52
CA VAL A 75 9.61 5.28 14.59
C VAL A 75 10.63 5.92 13.64
N LEU A 76 10.37 5.84 12.34
CA LEU A 76 11.18 6.46 11.28
C LEU A 76 10.35 7.56 10.61
N ALA A 77 10.80 8.81 10.68
CA ALA A 77 10.09 9.95 10.10
C ALA A 77 10.84 10.52 8.92
N ARG A 78 10.12 10.80 7.82
CA ARG A 78 10.60 11.47 6.62
C ARG A 78 9.78 12.73 6.39
N TYR A 79 10.41 13.89 6.29
CA TYR A 79 9.70 15.18 6.16
C TYR A 79 10.55 16.26 5.49
N PRO A 80 9.95 17.33 4.95
CA PRO A 80 10.71 18.42 4.33
C PRO A 80 11.71 19.10 5.28
N ASN A 81 12.89 19.43 4.76
CA ASN A 81 13.94 20.18 5.48
C ASN A 81 13.51 21.62 5.77
N ASP A 82 12.76 22.23 4.86
CA ASP A 82 12.17 23.56 5.01
C ASP A 82 10.75 23.43 5.57
N PRO A 83 10.48 23.87 6.82
CA PRO A 83 9.14 23.81 7.40
C PRO A 83 8.06 24.51 6.59
N SER A 84 8.41 25.52 5.78
CA SER A 84 7.45 26.23 4.93
C SER A 84 6.93 25.39 3.76
N ARG A 85 7.65 24.31 3.42
CA ARG A 85 7.24 23.32 2.41
C ARG A 85 6.31 22.25 2.96
N PHE A 86 6.19 22.11 4.28
CA PHE A 86 5.34 21.08 4.87
C PHE A 86 3.86 21.36 4.59
N SER A 87 3.17 20.39 3.99
CA SER A 87 1.77 20.51 3.61
C SER A 87 0.80 20.50 4.79
N GLY A 88 1.24 19.99 5.95
CA GLY A 88 0.38 19.66 7.08
C GLY A 88 -0.09 18.19 7.10
N ARG A 89 0.27 17.38 6.09
CA ARG A 89 -0.18 15.99 5.98
C ARG A 89 0.92 15.02 6.40
N VAL A 90 0.54 13.99 7.14
CA VAL A 90 1.42 12.86 7.47
C VAL A 90 0.75 11.53 7.14
N VAL A 91 1.47 10.66 6.41
CA VAL A 91 1.07 9.26 6.19
C VAL A 91 1.85 8.38 7.16
N VAL A 92 1.13 7.67 8.03
CA VAL A 92 1.69 6.67 8.93
C VAL A 92 1.59 5.30 8.28
N GLU A 93 2.68 4.54 8.35
CA GLU A 93 2.78 3.19 7.83
C GLU A 93 3.23 2.23 8.95
N PRO A 94 2.43 1.21 9.33
CA PRO A 94 3.01 0.06 9.99
C PRO A 94 4.02 -0.56 9.03
N PHE A 95 5.24 -0.82 9.47
CA PHE A 95 6.20 -1.49 8.61
C PHE A 95 5.64 -2.85 8.18
N ASN A 96 5.73 -3.14 6.90
CA ASN A 96 5.38 -4.45 6.38
C ASN A 96 6.39 -5.47 6.90
N THR A 97 5.90 -6.59 7.44
CA THR A 97 6.70 -7.62 8.10
C THR A 97 6.72 -8.96 7.37
N THR A 98 6.33 -9.01 6.09
CA THR A 98 6.14 -10.27 5.35
C THR A 98 7.41 -11.11 5.31
N TYR A 99 8.57 -10.46 5.27
CA TYR A 99 9.89 -11.10 5.30
C TYR A 99 10.48 -11.24 6.71
N GLY A 100 9.69 -10.98 7.75
CA GLY A 100 10.10 -11.01 9.16
C GLY A 100 10.92 -9.79 9.61
N VAL A 101 11.19 -8.84 8.70
CA VAL A 101 11.93 -7.59 8.93
C VAL A 101 11.07 -6.39 8.52
N ASP A 102 11.40 -5.20 9.00
CA ASP A 102 10.69 -3.98 8.66
C ASP A 102 10.91 -3.56 7.19
N ARG A 103 9.82 -3.35 6.46
CA ARG A 103 9.80 -2.81 5.09
C ARG A 103 8.80 -1.67 4.94
N ASP A 104 9.24 -0.59 4.31
CA ASP A 104 8.43 0.58 3.97
C ASP A 104 7.68 0.37 2.64
N ALA A 105 6.89 -0.70 2.57
CA ALA A 105 6.23 -1.16 1.36
C ALA A 105 5.32 -0.10 0.72
N LEU A 106 4.54 0.65 1.50
CA LEU A 106 3.71 1.73 0.96
C LEU A 106 4.59 2.89 0.46
N TRP A 107 5.63 3.26 1.19
CA TRP A 107 6.58 4.30 0.75
C TRP A 107 7.15 4.02 -0.65
N LEU A 108 7.47 2.76 -0.98
CA LEU A 108 7.98 2.39 -2.32
C LEU A 108 7.02 2.81 -3.45
N HIS A 109 5.71 2.86 -3.17
CA HIS A 109 4.71 3.28 -4.14
C HIS A 109 4.45 4.80 -4.13
N VAL A 110 4.47 5.44 -2.96
CA VAL A 110 3.97 6.82 -2.78
C VAL A 110 5.04 7.86 -2.46
N GLY A 111 6.28 7.46 -2.19
CA GLY A 111 7.36 8.36 -1.76
C GLY A 111 7.60 9.53 -2.72
N SER A 112 7.50 9.32 -4.04
CA SER A 112 7.62 10.40 -5.02
C SER A 112 6.47 11.42 -4.93
N LEU A 113 5.23 10.97 -4.70
CA LEU A 113 4.07 11.84 -4.51
C LEU A 113 4.23 12.66 -3.22
N LEU A 114 4.53 12.00 -2.10
CA LEU A 114 4.64 12.66 -0.80
C LEU A 114 5.74 13.73 -0.83
N GLN A 115 6.89 13.40 -1.41
CA GLN A 115 8.01 14.35 -1.56
C GLN A 115 7.68 15.54 -2.46
N ALA A 116 6.99 15.30 -3.57
CA ALA A 116 6.56 16.37 -4.48
C ALA A 116 5.58 17.34 -3.82
N GLN A 117 4.72 16.85 -2.93
CA GLN A 117 3.68 17.63 -2.28
C GLN A 117 4.09 18.24 -0.94
N GLY A 118 5.27 17.91 -0.41
CA GLY A 118 5.71 18.41 0.90
C GLY A 118 5.06 17.67 2.07
N ASP A 119 4.59 16.44 1.85
CA ASP A 119 3.98 15.61 2.89
C ASP A 119 5.05 14.93 3.74
N ALA A 120 4.72 14.64 4.99
CA ALA A 120 5.53 13.78 5.85
C ALA A 120 5.09 12.31 5.73
N TRP A 121 6.01 11.42 6.00
CA TRP A 121 5.77 9.99 6.16
C TRP A 121 6.37 9.50 7.47
N VAL A 122 5.71 8.57 8.15
CA VAL A 122 6.17 7.99 9.42
C VAL A 122 5.96 6.48 9.41
N GLY A 123 7.05 5.73 9.41
CA GLY A 123 7.05 4.27 9.61
C GLY A 123 7.11 3.91 11.09
N ILE A 124 6.41 2.87 11.50
CA ILE A 124 6.44 2.33 12.88
C ILE A 124 6.62 0.81 12.88
N THR A 125 7.55 0.33 13.71
CA THR A 125 7.70 -1.11 13.97
C THR A 125 6.56 -1.55 14.88
N ASP A 126 5.72 -2.50 14.46
CA ASP A 126 4.53 -2.89 15.23
C ASP A 126 4.51 -4.38 15.63
N ARG A 127 5.60 -5.11 15.34
CA ARG A 127 5.77 -6.53 15.69
C ARG A 127 6.96 -6.79 16.61
N ALA A 128 6.78 -7.72 17.54
CA ALA A 128 7.83 -8.26 18.41
C ALA A 128 8.91 -9.00 17.60
N THR A 129 8.50 -9.69 16.52
CA THR A 129 9.41 -10.39 15.61
C THR A 129 10.34 -9.40 14.90
N SER A 130 9.81 -8.32 14.31
CA SER A 130 10.62 -7.27 13.69
C SER A 130 11.53 -6.54 14.69
N ALA A 131 11.03 -6.25 15.89
CA ALA A 131 11.84 -5.68 16.97
C ALA A 131 13.06 -6.56 17.34
N THR A 132 12.88 -7.88 17.29
CA THR A 132 13.98 -8.84 17.49
C THR A 132 14.98 -8.81 16.34
N GLN A 133 14.51 -8.70 15.09
CA GLN A 133 15.39 -8.59 13.92
C GLN A 133 16.21 -7.30 13.91
N LEU A 134 15.59 -6.15 14.24
CA LEU A 134 16.30 -4.88 14.39
C LEU A 134 17.49 -5.03 15.36
N LYS A 135 17.25 -5.64 16.54
CA LYS A 135 18.33 -5.93 17.51
C LYS A 135 19.41 -6.87 16.96
N GLY A 136 19.04 -7.80 16.09
CA GLY A 136 19.99 -8.65 15.39
C GLY A 136 20.85 -7.89 14.37
N TYR A 137 20.25 -6.92 13.67
CA TYR A 137 20.90 -6.07 12.68
C TYR A 137 21.94 -5.13 13.31
N ASP A 138 21.54 -4.35 14.32
CA ASP A 138 22.44 -3.48 15.08
C ASP A 138 22.08 -3.50 16.57
N PRO A 139 22.73 -4.38 17.37
CA PRO A 139 22.45 -4.52 18.79
C PRO A 139 22.67 -3.24 19.61
N GLN A 140 23.57 -2.35 19.17
CA GLN A 140 23.87 -1.12 19.90
C GLN A 140 22.85 -0.02 19.58
N ARG A 141 22.53 0.19 18.29
CA ARG A 141 21.55 1.18 17.86
C ARG A 141 20.17 0.87 18.42
N TYR A 142 19.72 -0.39 18.32
CA TYR A 142 18.36 -0.80 18.68
C TYR A 142 18.23 -1.41 20.08
N ALA A 143 19.22 -1.22 20.95
CA ALA A 143 19.19 -1.71 22.34
C ALA A 143 17.93 -1.26 23.12
N GLY A 144 17.39 -0.09 22.78
CA GLY A 144 16.21 0.50 23.41
C GLY A 144 14.87 0.06 22.82
N VAL A 145 14.84 -0.69 21.71
CA VAL A 145 13.60 -1.23 21.15
C VAL A 145 13.13 -2.40 22.01
N ASP A 146 11.86 -2.46 22.37
CA ASP A 146 11.28 -3.54 23.18
C ASP A 146 9.76 -3.63 22.92
N ILE A 147 9.35 -4.63 22.15
CA ILE A 147 7.94 -4.96 21.90
C ILE A 147 7.74 -6.38 22.41
N PRO A 148 7.15 -6.59 23.60
CA PRO A 148 7.10 -7.90 24.23
C PRO A 148 6.07 -8.87 23.61
N SER A 149 5.14 -8.37 22.78
CA SER A 149 4.14 -9.19 22.09
C SER A 149 3.64 -8.49 20.82
N ASN A 150 3.32 -9.27 19.78
CA ASN A 150 2.63 -8.80 18.58
C ASN A 150 1.21 -8.27 18.88
N ASP A 151 0.59 -8.70 19.98
CA ASP A 151 -0.76 -8.28 20.37
C ASP A 151 -0.86 -6.79 20.75
N LEU A 152 0.27 -6.09 20.88
CA LEU A 152 0.32 -4.66 21.20
C LEU A 152 0.16 -3.76 19.98
N ALA A 153 0.21 -4.32 18.75
CA ALA A 153 0.26 -3.57 17.50
C ALA A 153 -0.80 -2.45 17.41
N TRP A 154 -2.02 -2.73 17.83
CA TRP A 154 -3.14 -1.80 17.73
C TRP A 154 -2.96 -0.52 18.54
N ASP A 155 -2.46 -0.63 19.77
CA ASP A 155 -2.22 0.56 20.58
C ASP A 155 -0.92 1.28 20.19
N LEU A 156 0.06 0.59 19.60
CA LEU A 156 1.22 1.23 18.97
C LEU A 156 0.77 2.13 17.81
N LEU A 157 -0.04 1.59 16.90
CA LEU A 157 -0.61 2.34 15.78
C LEU A 157 -1.50 3.48 16.26
N ARG A 158 -2.29 3.28 17.31
CA ARG A 158 -3.08 4.37 17.89
C ARG A 158 -2.18 5.45 18.50
N ALA A 159 -1.15 5.07 19.24
CA ALA A 159 -0.29 5.99 19.98
C ALA A 159 0.49 6.93 19.05
N ILE A 160 1.02 6.43 17.93
CA ILE A 160 1.74 7.27 16.98
C ILE A 160 0.84 8.29 16.29
N GLY A 161 -0.38 7.89 15.88
CA GLY A 161 -1.35 8.81 15.29
C GLY A 161 -1.76 9.93 16.27
N LEU A 162 -1.97 9.59 17.55
CA LEU A 162 -2.27 10.59 18.58
C LEU A 162 -1.08 11.51 18.87
N ALA A 163 0.15 10.98 18.95
CA ALA A 163 1.36 11.77 19.17
C ALA A 163 1.59 12.79 18.03
N LEU A 164 1.31 12.39 16.78
CA LEU A 164 1.37 13.28 15.62
C LEU A 164 0.35 14.42 15.70
N LYS A 165 -0.89 14.12 16.09
CA LYS A 165 -1.97 15.12 16.24
C LYS A 165 -1.74 16.05 17.44
N GLU A 166 -1.14 15.56 18.52
CA GLU A 166 -0.79 16.37 19.69
C GLU A 166 0.37 17.34 19.41
N GLY A 167 1.31 16.94 18.56
CA GLY A 167 2.43 17.79 18.14
C GLY A 167 3.45 18.05 19.25
N GLY A 168 4.35 19.01 19.02
CA GLY A 168 5.35 19.43 20.01
C GLY A 168 6.45 18.39 20.25
N GLU A 169 7.05 18.40 21.45
CA GLU A 169 8.20 17.55 21.79
C GLU A 169 7.89 16.04 21.79
N HIS A 170 6.61 15.66 21.78
CA HIS A 170 6.17 14.26 21.73
C HIS A 170 5.91 13.75 20.31
N SER A 171 5.93 14.64 19.31
CA SER A 171 5.73 14.27 17.90
C SER A 171 7.08 14.02 17.21
N PRO A 172 7.22 12.96 16.39
CA PRO A 172 8.43 12.74 15.58
C PRO A 172 8.62 13.80 14.49
N LEU A 173 7.62 14.66 14.27
CA LEU A 173 7.69 15.83 13.39
C LEU A 173 7.96 17.13 14.17
N ARG A 174 8.19 17.04 15.49
CA ARG A 174 8.51 18.13 16.41
C ARG A 174 7.56 19.34 16.28
N HIS A 175 8.03 20.41 15.65
CA HIS A 175 7.32 21.69 15.53
C HIS A 175 6.52 21.82 14.22
N LEU A 176 6.55 20.81 13.34
CA LEU A 176 5.77 20.85 12.12
C LEU A 176 4.26 20.79 12.45
N PRO A 177 3.44 21.71 11.93
CA PRO A 177 2.01 21.80 12.25
C PRO A 177 1.21 20.74 11.49
N VAL A 178 1.08 19.54 12.07
CA VAL A 178 0.26 18.46 11.53
C VAL A 178 -1.22 18.89 11.54
N ARG A 179 -1.85 18.83 10.36
CA ARG A 179 -3.28 19.11 10.14
C ARG A 179 -4.08 17.83 9.90
N HIS A 180 -3.48 16.88 9.18
CA HIS A 180 -4.10 15.61 8.82
C HIS A 180 -3.13 14.45 8.99
N ALA A 181 -3.58 13.38 9.64
CA ALA A 181 -2.83 12.13 9.79
C ALA A 181 -3.59 10.98 9.14
N TYR A 182 -2.94 10.23 8.25
CA TYR A 182 -3.53 9.08 7.56
C TYR A 182 -2.81 7.81 8.00
N LEU A 183 -3.54 6.70 8.10
CA LEU A 183 -2.93 5.38 8.26
C LEU A 183 -3.04 4.65 6.92
N GLY A 184 -1.90 4.24 6.37
CA GLY A 184 -1.82 3.50 5.12
C GLY A 184 -0.88 2.32 5.21
N GLY A 185 -1.11 1.31 4.38
CA GLY A 185 -0.20 0.19 4.26
C GLY A 185 -0.36 -0.52 2.92
N TYR A 186 0.61 -1.37 2.59
CA TYR A 186 0.64 -2.15 1.36
C TYR A 186 0.95 -3.61 1.69
N SER A 187 0.19 -4.56 1.12
CA SER A 187 0.32 -5.98 1.43
C SER A 187 0.04 -6.25 2.92
N GLN A 188 0.92 -6.90 3.67
CA GLN A 188 0.69 -7.18 5.09
C GLN A 188 0.46 -5.93 5.95
N SER A 189 1.13 -4.80 5.69
CA SER A 189 0.80 -3.56 6.42
C SER A 189 -0.55 -2.97 5.98
N GLY A 190 -1.02 -3.29 4.77
CA GLY A 190 -2.38 -3.00 4.31
C GLY A 190 -3.43 -3.83 5.06
N VAL A 191 -3.13 -5.08 5.40
CA VAL A 191 -3.96 -5.95 6.24
C VAL A 191 -4.13 -5.33 7.64
N ASP A 192 -3.05 -4.86 8.25
CA ASP A 192 -3.10 -4.20 9.56
C ASP A 192 -3.83 -2.86 9.51
N THR A 193 -3.64 -2.10 8.44
CA THR A 193 -4.38 -0.85 8.19
C THR A 193 -5.88 -1.12 8.08
N ALA A 194 -6.28 -2.18 7.38
CA ALA A 194 -7.68 -2.58 7.23
C ALA A 194 -8.29 -3.00 8.57
N THR A 195 -7.62 -3.84 9.36
CA THR A 195 -8.07 -4.20 10.71
C THR A 195 -8.19 -2.96 11.60
N PHE A 196 -7.20 -2.06 11.56
CA PHE A 196 -7.24 -0.86 12.39
C PHE A 196 -8.41 0.04 12.03
N ALA A 197 -8.63 0.28 10.73
CA ALA A 197 -9.76 1.05 10.23
C ALA A 197 -11.09 0.46 10.71
N ALA A 198 -11.27 -0.85 10.55
CA ALA A 198 -12.50 -1.55 10.90
C ALA A 198 -12.79 -1.57 12.41
N ALA A 199 -11.81 -1.97 13.24
CA ALA A 199 -12.02 -2.17 14.67
C ALA A 199 -11.87 -0.90 15.52
N PHE A 200 -11.08 0.08 15.06
CA PHE A 200 -10.67 1.23 15.87
C PHE A 200 -10.94 2.60 15.21
N GLY A 201 -11.27 2.64 13.91
CA GLY A 201 -11.42 3.87 13.14
C GLY A 201 -12.56 4.78 13.59
N ALA A 202 -13.70 4.21 14.01
CA ALA A 202 -14.90 4.96 14.40
C ALA A 202 -14.94 5.40 15.88
N ARG A 203 -13.80 5.54 16.55
CA ARG A 203 -13.73 5.97 17.97
C ARG A 203 -14.01 7.46 18.13
N THR A 204 -14.46 7.87 19.33
CA THR A 204 -14.80 9.27 19.67
C THR A 204 -13.64 10.25 19.49
N ARG A 205 -12.40 9.80 19.66
CA ARG A 205 -11.17 10.55 19.31
C ARG A 205 -10.38 9.75 18.27
N PRO A 206 -10.63 9.96 16.96
CA PRO A 206 -9.92 9.27 15.89
C PRO A 206 -8.43 9.62 15.88
N ALA A 207 -7.57 8.61 15.82
CA ALA A 207 -6.12 8.81 15.68
C ALA A 207 -5.74 9.27 14.25
N TYR A 208 -6.62 9.04 13.27
CA TYR A 208 -6.40 9.28 11.85
C TYR A 208 -7.62 9.94 11.22
N ASP A 209 -7.40 10.66 10.13
CA ASP A 209 -8.39 11.41 9.34
C ASP A 209 -8.74 10.66 8.04
N GLY A 210 -8.07 9.55 7.75
CA GLY A 210 -8.38 8.65 6.64
C GLY A 210 -7.56 7.37 6.71
N PHE A 211 -8.08 6.30 6.10
CA PHE A 211 -7.45 4.98 6.03
C PHE A 211 -7.22 4.54 4.59
N PHE A 212 -6.01 4.01 4.33
CA PHE A 212 -5.57 3.58 3.00
C PHE A 212 -5.01 2.15 3.00
N PRO A 213 -5.86 1.12 3.20
CA PRO A 213 -5.45 -0.27 3.03
C PRO A 213 -5.27 -0.62 1.55
N ALA A 214 -4.01 -0.78 1.12
CA ALA A 214 -3.66 -1.18 -0.24
C ALA A 214 -3.21 -2.65 -0.31
N CYS A 215 -3.67 -3.36 -1.35
CA CYS A 215 -3.27 -4.72 -1.70
C CYS A 215 -3.37 -5.71 -0.53
N HIS A 216 -4.46 -5.67 0.21
CA HIS A 216 -4.63 -6.53 1.40
C HIS A 216 -5.43 -7.81 1.11
N ALA A 217 -5.84 -8.07 -0.14
CA ALA A 217 -6.49 -9.31 -0.59
C ALA A 217 -7.60 -9.80 0.36
N ALA A 218 -8.59 -8.95 0.64
CA ALA A 218 -9.69 -9.18 1.60
C ALA A 218 -9.30 -9.49 3.05
N SER A 219 -8.00 -9.49 3.35
CA SER A 219 -7.48 -10.04 4.59
C SER A 219 -7.50 -8.98 5.68
N LEU A 220 -7.81 -9.43 6.88
CA LEU A 220 -7.74 -8.68 8.13
C LEU A 220 -6.89 -9.48 9.13
N THR A 221 -5.97 -8.83 9.81
CA THR A 221 -5.21 -9.42 10.90
C THR A 221 -6.16 -9.60 12.10
N PRO A 222 -6.24 -10.78 12.73
CA PRO A 222 -7.01 -10.98 13.95
C PRO A 222 -6.57 -10.02 15.06
N LEU A 223 -7.50 -9.58 15.91
CA LEU A 223 -7.17 -8.67 17.01
C LEU A 223 -6.18 -9.29 18.01
N ALA A 224 -6.31 -10.60 18.25
CA ALA A 224 -5.31 -11.40 18.93
C ALA A 224 -4.32 -11.93 17.89
N VAL A 225 -3.29 -11.12 17.59
CA VAL A 225 -2.29 -11.40 16.55
C VAL A 225 -1.59 -12.72 16.87
N GLY A 226 -1.06 -12.83 18.09
CA GLY A 226 -0.29 -13.98 18.57
C GLY A 226 1.06 -14.15 17.88
N ASP A 227 1.66 -15.33 18.08
CA ASP A 227 2.92 -15.74 17.46
C ASP A 227 2.69 -16.74 16.31
N GLY A 228 3.72 -16.91 15.47
CA GLY A 228 3.75 -17.91 14.42
C GLY A 228 3.38 -17.37 13.04
N LEU A 229 2.83 -18.24 12.19
CA LEU A 229 2.46 -17.87 10.82
C LEU A 229 1.27 -16.87 10.84
N PRO A 230 1.23 -15.92 9.88
CA PRO A 230 0.11 -15.02 9.73
C PRO A 230 -1.22 -15.76 9.63
N ARG A 231 -2.22 -15.27 10.36
CA ARG A 231 -3.61 -15.71 10.27
C ARG A 231 -4.43 -14.55 9.72
N PHE A 232 -5.48 -14.88 8.99
CA PHE A 232 -6.34 -13.88 8.37
C PHE A 232 -7.80 -14.18 8.67
N GLU A 233 -8.56 -13.12 8.93
CA GLU A 233 -10.01 -13.09 8.85
C GLU A 233 -10.41 -12.38 7.54
N TYR A 234 -11.61 -12.67 7.04
CA TYR A 234 -12.12 -12.08 5.80
C TYR A 234 -13.50 -11.49 6.07
N ALA A 235 -13.63 -10.19 5.89
CA ALA A 235 -14.90 -9.48 6.02
C ALA A 235 -14.88 -8.19 5.20
N PRO A 236 -16.05 -7.70 4.74
CA PRO A 236 -16.15 -6.37 4.17
C PRO A 236 -15.81 -5.32 5.23
N MET A 237 -15.16 -4.22 4.81
CA MET A 237 -14.97 -3.05 5.67
C MET A 237 -16.32 -2.57 6.22
N PRO A 238 -16.49 -2.37 7.54
CA PRO A 238 -17.73 -1.83 8.09
C PRO A 238 -17.91 -0.35 7.73
N PRO A 239 -19.14 0.21 7.84
CA PRO A 239 -19.37 1.64 7.68
C PRO A 239 -18.52 2.49 8.64
N SER A 240 -17.97 3.58 8.11
CA SER A 240 -17.10 4.50 8.86
C SER A 240 -17.37 5.94 8.49
N THR A 241 -17.35 6.83 9.50
CA THR A 241 -17.37 8.29 9.29
C THR A 241 -16.01 8.83 8.83
N VAL A 242 -14.93 8.11 9.14
CA VAL A 242 -13.59 8.40 8.65
C VAL A 242 -13.41 7.74 7.27
N PRO A 243 -13.02 8.49 6.23
CA PRO A 243 -12.84 7.95 4.88
C PRO A 243 -11.94 6.72 4.82
N VAL A 244 -12.39 5.69 4.11
CA VAL A 244 -11.60 4.50 3.77
C VAL A 244 -11.53 4.37 2.24
N VAL A 245 -10.32 4.31 1.70
CA VAL A 245 -10.09 4.02 0.28
C VAL A 245 -9.25 2.74 0.18
N GLU A 246 -9.89 1.67 -0.27
CA GLU A 246 -9.26 0.38 -0.59
C GLU A 246 -8.80 0.36 -2.04
N ILE A 247 -7.61 -0.21 -2.29
CA ILE A 247 -7.13 -0.49 -3.64
C ILE A 247 -6.61 -1.93 -3.70
N GLN A 248 -7.13 -2.71 -4.64
CA GLN A 248 -6.82 -4.13 -4.84
C GLN A 248 -6.34 -4.35 -6.28
N PRO A 249 -5.17 -4.97 -6.50
CA PRO A 249 -4.79 -5.47 -7.81
C PRO A 249 -5.67 -6.66 -8.20
N GLN A 250 -5.74 -6.98 -9.49
CA GLN A 250 -6.56 -8.09 -9.99
C GLN A 250 -6.24 -9.40 -9.25
N SER A 251 -4.96 -9.72 -9.00
CA SER A 251 -4.58 -10.96 -8.29
C SER A 251 -5.19 -11.07 -6.90
N ASP A 252 -5.34 -9.93 -6.23
CA ASP A 252 -5.87 -9.87 -4.87
C ASP A 252 -7.40 -9.93 -4.87
N VAL A 253 -8.03 -9.49 -5.97
CA VAL A 253 -9.48 -9.67 -6.19
C VAL A 253 -9.80 -11.14 -6.48
N GLU A 254 -9.00 -11.79 -7.32
CA GLU A 254 -9.13 -13.20 -7.70
C GLU A 254 -8.85 -14.15 -6.52
N GLY A 255 -7.85 -13.83 -5.69
CA GLY A 255 -7.41 -14.71 -4.61
C GLY A 255 -6.58 -15.89 -5.13
N PHE A 256 -6.21 -16.81 -4.24
CA PHE A 256 -5.44 -17.99 -4.60
C PHE A 256 -5.58 -19.12 -3.59
N SER A 257 -5.43 -20.35 -4.08
CA SER A 257 -5.48 -21.57 -3.27
C SER A 257 -4.21 -22.38 -3.46
N VAL A 258 -3.69 -22.92 -2.37
CA VAL A 258 -2.65 -23.96 -2.33
C VAL A 258 -2.98 -25.02 -1.28
N ASP A 259 -2.25 -26.13 -1.29
CA ASP A 259 -2.50 -27.26 -0.38
C ASP A 259 -2.58 -26.80 1.09
N GLY A 260 -3.79 -26.82 1.64
CA GLY A 260 -4.09 -26.44 3.03
C GLY A 260 -4.30 -24.95 3.31
N PHE A 261 -4.23 -24.05 2.31
CA PHE A 261 -4.47 -22.63 2.48
C PHE A 261 -5.24 -22.01 1.30
N VAL A 262 -6.28 -21.24 1.62
CA VAL A 262 -7.07 -20.48 0.65
C VAL A 262 -7.12 -19.03 1.09
N ASN A 263 -6.69 -18.13 0.20
CA ASN A 263 -7.07 -16.73 0.24
C ASN A 263 -8.23 -16.54 -0.76
N PRO A 264 -9.44 -16.20 -0.31
CA PRO A 264 -10.62 -16.13 -1.17
C PRO A 264 -10.69 -14.86 -2.05
N GLY A 265 -9.73 -13.94 -1.87
CA GLY A 265 -9.65 -12.70 -2.64
C GLY A 265 -10.70 -11.65 -2.28
N GLY A 266 -10.48 -10.43 -2.76
CA GLY A 266 -11.34 -9.26 -2.62
C GLY A 266 -12.77 -9.50 -3.11
N ALA A 267 -12.94 -10.33 -4.15
CA ALA A 267 -14.25 -10.70 -4.69
C ALA A 267 -15.20 -11.26 -3.61
N SER A 268 -14.67 -12.04 -2.67
CA SER A 268 -15.46 -12.74 -1.65
C SER A 268 -16.07 -11.82 -0.57
N VAL A 269 -15.58 -10.59 -0.44
CA VAL A 269 -16.00 -9.62 0.59
C VAL A 269 -16.38 -8.26 -0.01
N ARG A 270 -16.73 -8.23 -1.30
CA ARG A 270 -17.15 -6.99 -1.97
C ARG A 270 -18.32 -6.34 -1.23
N ARG A 271 -18.25 -5.02 -1.15
CA ARG A 271 -19.39 -4.17 -0.82
C ARG A 271 -19.48 -3.01 -1.79
N GLU A 272 -20.67 -2.41 -1.85
CA GLU A 272 -20.90 -1.20 -2.62
C GLU A 272 -20.10 -0.03 -2.06
N ASP A 273 -19.67 0.85 -2.96
CA ASP A 273 -19.10 2.14 -2.57
C ASP A 273 -20.17 3.01 -1.89
N SER A 274 -19.74 3.93 -1.03
CA SER A 274 -20.65 4.87 -0.39
C SER A 274 -19.98 6.22 -0.13
N ASP A 275 -20.74 7.28 -0.40
CA ASP A 275 -20.35 8.68 -0.16
C ASP A 275 -21.07 9.27 1.06
N ASP A 276 -21.90 8.47 1.75
CA ASP A 276 -22.67 8.92 2.89
C ASP A 276 -21.74 9.29 4.06
N ALA A 277 -22.08 10.35 4.81
CA ALA A 277 -21.25 10.84 5.90
C ALA A 277 -21.02 9.80 7.03
N GLY A 278 -21.89 8.80 7.16
CA GLY A 278 -21.75 7.68 8.09
C GLY A 278 -21.08 6.44 7.51
N ASP A 279 -20.75 6.45 6.23
CA ASP A 279 -20.23 5.31 5.47
C ASP A 279 -19.37 5.80 4.29
N ARG A 280 -18.22 6.41 4.59
CA ARG A 280 -17.30 6.91 3.57
C ARG A 280 -16.35 5.80 3.11
N PHE A 281 -16.76 5.05 2.10
CA PHE A 281 -16.02 3.90 1.57
C PHE A 281 -15.88 3.93 0.05
N ARG A 282 -14.65 3.69 -0.44
CA ARG A 282 -14.36 3.48 -1.87
C ARG A 282 -13.45 2.27 -2.07
N LEU A 283 -13.82 1.39 -2.99
CA LEU A 283 -12.98 0.27 -3.45
C LEU A 283 -12.55 0.47 -4.91
N TYR A 284 -11.24 0.37 -5.15
CA TYR A 284 -10.65 0.33 -6.48
C TYR A 284 -10.08 -1.05 -6.79
N GLU A 285 -10.59 -1.69 -7.84
CA GLU A 285 -10.04 -2.94 -8.35
C GLU A 285 -9.26 -2.66 -9.64
N ILE A 286 -7.95 -2.88 -9.64
CA ILE A 286 -7.05 -2.51 -10.74
C ILE A 286 -6.89 -3.70 -11.69
N ALA A 287 -7.70 -3.72 -12.75
CA ALA A 287 -7.68 -4.76 -13.77
C ALA A 287 -6.30 -4.83 -14.46
N GLY A 288 -5.75 -6.05 -14.61
CA GLY A 288 -4.42 -6.30 -15.17
C GLY A 288 -3.26 -6.14 -14.19
N ALA A 289 -3.47 -5.56 -13.00
CA ALA A 289 -2.40 -5.40 -12.01
C ALA A 289 -2.18 -6.69 -11.20
N PRO A 290 -0.92 -7.12 -10.99
CA PRO A 290 -0.58 -8.10 -9.96
C PRO A 290 -0.29 -7.43 -8.61
N HIS A 291 -0.25 -8.22 -7.54
CA HIS A 291 0.20 -7.79 -6.21
C HIS A 291 1.66 -7.33 -6.20
N ALA A 292 2.51 -8.06 -6.92
CA ALA A 292 3.90 -7.72 -7.16
C ALA A 292 4.22 -7.86 -8.64
N ALA A 293 4.97 -6.90 -9.19
CA ALA A 293 5.47 -6.98 -10.57
C ALA A 293 6.28 -8.27 -10.80
N LYS A 294 7.05 -8.68 -9.80
CA LYS A 294 7.92 -9.85 -9.82
C LYS A 294 8.14 -10.36 -8.40
N ILE A 295 8.29 -11.68 -8.28
CA ILE A 295 8.79 -12.34 -7.08
C ILE A 295 9.93 -13.27 -7.53
N PRO A 296 11.11 -13.24 -6.88
CA PRO A 296 12.21 -14.14 -7.21
C PRO A 296 11.79 -15.61 -7.21
N GLY A 297 12.16 -16.33 -8.27
CA GLY A 297 11.80 -17.75 -8.44
C GLY A 297 10.47 -17.99 -9.17
N CYS A 298 9.72 -16.95 -9.53
CA CYS A 298 8.52 -17.08 -10.36
C CYS A 298 8.83 -16.98 -11.86
N ASP A 299 8.04 -17.70 -12.66
CA ASP A 299 8.14 -17.84 -14.10
C ASP A 299 7.72 -16.58 -14.85
N GLY A 300 8.16 -16.49 -16.10
CA GLY A 300 7.71 -15.50 -17.07
C GLY A 300 8.38 -14.14 -16.95
N ASN A 301 7.99 -13.23 -17.85
CA ASN A 301 8.45 -11.85 -17.81
C ASN A 301 7.64 -11.13 -16.73
N ALA A 302 8.33 -10.51 -15.77
CA ALA A 302 7.73 -9.65 -14.75
C ALA A 302 6.72 -8.67 -15.39
N SER A 303 5.63 -8.40 -14.69
CA SER A 303 4.63 -7.44 -15.16
C SER A 303 5.18 -6.02 -15.06
N SER A 304 5.09 -5.26 -16.16
CA SER A 304 5.37 -3.81 -16.14
C SER A 304 4.11 -2.97 -15.86
N PHE A 305 3.04 -3.58 -15.35
CA PHE A 305 1.83 -2.83 -15.00
C PHE A 305 2.15 -1.81 -13.90
N PRO A 306 1.89 -0.50 -14.08
CA PRO A 306 2.40 0.52 -13.19
C PRO A 306 1.50 0.72 -11.96
N MET A 307 1.42 -0.30 -11.10
CA MET A 307 0.56 -0.30 -9.92
C MET A 307 0.77 0.92 -9.03
N SER A 308 2.03 1.37 -8.85
CA SER A 308 2.36 2.56 -8.07
C SER A 308 1.62 3.82 -8.52
N ALA A 309 1.35 3.99 -9.81
CA ALA A 309 0.62 5.16 -10.32
C ALA A 309 -0.84 5.18 -9.86
N PHE A 310 -1.48 4.01 -9.78
CA PHE A 310 -2.84 3.87 -9.25
C PHE A 310 -2.88 4.03 -7.73
N VAL A 311 -1.90 3.49 -7.01
CA VAL A 311 -1.76 3.66 -5.55
C VAL A 311 -1.62 5.14 -5.20
N ARG A 312 -0.77 5.89 -5.92
CA ARG A 312 -0.63 7.36 -5.74
C ARG A 312 -1.93 8.12 -6.00
N ALA A 313 -2.65 7.78 -7.06
CA ALA A 313 -3.91 8.43 -7.40
C ALA A 313 -5.00 8.17 -6.35
N ALA A 314 -5.12 6.92 -5.90
CA ALA A 314 -6.07 6.54 -4.86
C ALA A 314 -5.77 7.23 -3.52
N LEU A 315 -4.50 7.29 -3.11
CA LEU A 315 -4.09 8.03 -1.91
C LEU A 315 -4.40 9.53 -2.04
N ARG A 316 -4.16 10.14 -3.21
CA ARG A 316 -4.52 11.54 -3.44
C ARG A 316 -6.03 11.78 -3.40
N ASN A 317 -6.85 10.81 -3.79
CA ASN A 317 -8.29 10.90 -3.63
C ASN A 317 -8.71 10.78 -2.16
N LEU A 318 -8.04 9.96 -1.35
CA LEU A 318 -8.28 9.90 0.10
C LEU A 318 -8.01 11.26 0.76
N PHE A 319 -6.89 11.90 0.41
CA PHE A 319 -6.54 13.25 0.90
C PHE A 319 -7.67 14.24 0.61
N ARG A 320 -8.09 14.36 -0.65
CA ARG A 320 -9.19 15.25 -1.05
C ARG A 320 -10.51 14.94 -0.37
N TRP A 321 -10.79 13.66 -0.08
CA TRP A 321 -12.02 13.29 0.60
C TRP A 321 -12.01 13.69 2.08
N ALA A 322 -10.89 13.46 2.76
CA ALA A 322 -10.73 13.81 4.16
C ALA A 322 -10.62 15.33 4.39
N GLU A 323 -9.94 16.04 3.49
CA GLU A 323 -9.62 17.47 3.63
C GLU A 323 -10.72 18.37 3.07
N ASP A 324 -11.22 18.03 1.88
CA ASP A 324 -12.07 18.92 1.07
C ASP A 324 -13.50 18.38 0.87
N ASP A 325 -13.83 17.22 1.45
CA ASP A 325 -15.08 16.49 1.23
C ASP A 325 -15.36 16.19 -0.25
N ILE A 326 -14.30 16.02 -1.04
CA ILE A 326 -14.42 15.65 -2.46
C ILE A 326 -14.32 14.13 -2.58
N ALA A 327 -15.49 13.48 -2.67
CA ALA A 327 -15.59 12.04 -2.87
C ALA A 327 -14.67 11.52 -4.00
N PRO A 328 -13.97 10.39 -3.81
CA PRO A 328 -13.24 9.70 -4.87
C PRO A 328 -14.20 9.24 -5.98
N PRO A 329 -13.78 9.20 -7.25
CA PRO A 329 -14.62 8.65 -8.32
C PRO A 329 -14.98 7.17 -8.06
N SER A 330 -16.19 6.75 -8.42
CA SER A 330 -16.57 5.33 -8.43
C SER A 330 -15.95 4.61 -9.63
N ALA A 331 -15.66 3.32 -9.51
CA ALA A 331 -15.23 2.50 -10.65
C ALA A 331 -16.05 1.21 -10.73
N PRO A 332 -16.30 0.66 -11.94
CA PRO A 332 -16.82 -0.69 -12.08
C PRO A 332 -15.94 -1.70 -11.33
N ARG A 333 -16.54 -2.80 -10.86
CA ARG A 333 -15.77 -3.96 -10.37
C ARG A 333 -15.22 -4.78 -11.53
N ILE A 334 -14.17 -5.55 -11.31
CA ILE A 334 -13.68 -6.57 -12.24
C ILE A 334 -14.79 -7.60 -12.42
N ALA A 335 -15.17 -7.83 -13.67
CA ALA A 335 -16.14 -8.85 -14.04
C ALA A 335 -15.54 -10.22 -13.78
N LEU A 336 -16.28 -11.11 -13.13
CA LEU A 336 -15.84 -12.47 -12.81
C LEU A 336 -16.49 -13.47 -13.75
N SER A 337 -15.72 -14.40 -14.30
CA SER A 337 -16.23 -15.58 -15.01
C SER A 337 -16.50 -16.74 -14.07
N VAL A 338 -15.77 -16.81 -12.96
CA VAL A 338 -15.96 -17.77 -11.88
C VAL A 338 -16.06 -17.01 -10.57
N ASP A 339 -17.11 -17.30 -9.82
CA ASP A 339 -17.31 -16.86 -8.44
C ASP A 339 -17.32 -18.13 -7.56
N GLY A 340 -16.17 -18.43 -6.97
CA GLY A 340 -15.91 -19.68 -6.27
C GLY A 340 -15.15 -19.46 -4.97
N GLN A 341 -14.43 -20.49 -4.50
CA GLN A 341 -13.52 -20.32 -3.36
C GLN A 341 -12.41 -19.32 -3.65
N VAL A 342 -12.00 -19.25 -4.91
CA VAL A 342 -11.22 -18.17 -5.51
C VAL A 342 -11.96 -17.76 -6.79
N ALA A 343 -11.86 -16.49 -7.15
CA ALA A 343 -12.49 -15.94 -8.33
C ALA A 343 -11.54 -15.96 -9.54
N GLU A 344 -12.12 -15.91 -10.74
CA GLU A 344 -11.38 -15.72 -11.99
C GLU A 344 -11.99 -14.57 -12.77
N ALA A 345 -11.18 -13.63 -13.24
CA ALA A 345 -11.64 -12.51 -14.03
C ALA A 345 -12.12 -12.98 -15.42
N ALA A 346 -13.27 -12.46 -15.84
CA ALA A 346 -13.65 -12.50 -17.24
C ALA A 346 -12.68 -11.63 -18.05
N VAL A 347 -12.23 -12.13 -19.20
CA VAL A 347 -11.23 -11.47 -20.04
C VAL A 347 -11.79 -11.06 -21.41
N ASP A 348 -11.19 -10.02 -21.98
CA ASP A 348 -11.50 -9.54 -23.33
C ASP A 348 -10.83 -10.39 -24.42
N ARG A 349 -10.96 -9.97 -25.68
CA ARG A 349 -10.35 -10.66 -26.83
C ARG A 349 -8.81 -10.69 -26.82
N PHE A 350 -8.16 -9.86 -26.00
CA PHE A 350 -6.71 -9.81 -25.81
C PHE A 350 -6.26 -10.60 -24.57
N GLY A 351 -7.21 -11.14 -23.80
CA GLY A 351 -6.95 -11.88 -22.57
C GLY A 351 -6.70 -10.99 -21.36
N ASN A 352 -7.07 -9.71 -21.39
CA ASN A 352 -7.00 -8.81 -20.24
C ASN A 352 -8.35 -8.76 -19.52
N ALA A 353 -8.34 -8.59 -18.19
CA ALA A 353 -9.56 -8.53 -17.40
C ALA A 353 -10.52 -7.41 -17.82
N ILE A 354 -11.82 -7.69 -17.75
CA ILE A 354 -12.91 -6.75 -18.06
C ILE A 354 -13.39 -6.07 -16.77
N GLY A 355 -13.70 -4.77 -16.85
CA GLY A 355 -14.17 -3.99 -15.71
C GLY A 355 -13.01 -3.42 -14.90
N GLY A 356 -13.25 -3.18 -13.61
CA GLY A 356 -12.27 -2.51 -12.74
C GLY A 356 -12.06 -1.03 -13.08
N VAL A 357 -11.01 -0.46 -12.48
CA VAL A 357 -10.53 0.88 -12.80
C VAL A 357 -10.03 0.92 -14.23
N ARG A 358 -10.63 1.81 -15.04
CA ARG A 358 -10.25 2.02 -16.43
C ARG A 358 -8.78 2.46 -16.52
N SER A 359 -8.01 1.83 -17.40
CA SER A 359 -6.60 2.15 -17.60
C SER A 359 -6.20 2.17 -19.07
N PRO A 360 -5.25 3.05 -19.47
CA PRO A 360 -4.74 3.07 -20.85
C PRO A 360 -4.02 1.78 -21.24
N PHE A 361 -3.56 1.00 -20.25
CA PHE A 361 -2.89 -0.28 -20.45
C PHE A 361 -3.83 -1.38 -20.95
N LEU A 362 -5.13 -1.29 -20.64
CA LEU A 362 -6.17 -2.23 -21.07
C LEU A 362 -7.09 -1.66 -22.15
N ASP A 363 -7.28 -0.34 -22.20
CA ASP A 363 -8.04 0.33 -23.27
C ASP A 363 -7.30 0.29 -24.62
N ALA A 364 -5.97 0.46 -24.57
CA ALA A 364 -5.07 0.39 -25.72
C ALA A 364 -3.93 -0.59 -25.42
N PRO A 365 -4.22 -1.90 -25.36
CA PRO A 365 -3.23 -2.89 -24.97
C PRO A 365 -2.23 -3.14 -26.10
N ILE A 366 -0.96 -3.25 -25.75
CA ILE A 366 0.10 -3.84 -26.58
C ILE A 366 0.68 -5.11 -25.96
N VAL A 367 0.24 -5.43 -24.74
CA VAL A 367 0.53 -6.67 -24.02
C VAL A 367 -0.76 -7.22 -23.43
N ARG A 368 -0.75 -8.53 -23.18
CA ARG A 368 -1.65 -9.19 -22.25
C ARG A 368 -0.99 -9.24 -20.87
N TYR A 369 -1.68 -8.78 -19.85
CA TYR A 369 -1.29 -8.91 -18.46
C TYR A 369 -1.95 -10.14 -17.84
N GLU A 370 -1.17 -10.96 -17.16
CA GLU A 370 -1.66 -12.03 -16.29
C GLU A 370 -1.32 -11.66 -14.85
N ALA A 371 -2.33 -11.59 -13.98
CA ALA A 371 -2.14 -11.17 -12.59
C ALA A 371 -1.48 -12.24 -11.71
N HIS A 372 -1.37 -13.48 -12.19
CA HIS A 372 -0.81 -14.61 -11.48
C HIS A 372 0.34 -15.29 -12.27
N SER A 373 1.33 -15.80 -11.55
CA SER A 373 2.46 -16.57 -12.08
C SER A 373 2.55 -17.98 -11.46
N THR A 374 3.62 -18.71 -11.81
CA THR A 374 3.98 -20.08 -11.41
C THR A 374 5.47 -20.16 -11.06
N PRO A 375 5.97 -21.23 -10.43
CA PRO A 375 5.24 -22.27 -9.73
C PRO A 375 4.92 -21.88 -8.27
N GLY A 376 3.82 -22.42 -7.75
CA GLY A 376 3.54 -22.38 -6.31
C GLY A 376 2.80 -21.12 -5.79
N PRO A 377 2.54 -21.10 -4.47
CA PRO A 377 1.63 -20.14 -3.82
C PRO A 377 2.06 -18.69 -3.96
N LEU A 378 3.32 -18.40 -3.62
CA LEU A 378 3.81 -17.02 -3.63
C LEU A 378 3.79 -16.45 -5.04
N CYS A 379 4.00 -17.28 -6.07
CA CYS A 379 3.93 -16.83 -7.46
C CYS A 379 2.52 -16.47 -7.92
N LYS A 380 1.47 -16.84 -7.16
CA LYS A 380 0.12 -16.31 -7.39
C LYS A 380 0.01 -14.83 -7.03
N LEU A 381 0.96 -14.24 -6.31
CA LEU A 381 1.02 -12.79 -6.09
C LEU A 381 1.84 -12.07 -7.18
N ALA A 382 2.63 -12.79 -7.97
CA ALA A 382 3.43 -12.19 -9.03
C ALA A 382 2.69 -12.15 -10.37
N GLY A 383 2.86 -11.07 -11.12
CA GLY A 383 2.31 -10.94 -12.46
C GLY A 383 3.25 -11.38 -13.57
N ARG A 384 2.67 -11.63 -14.75
CA ARG A 384 3.39 -11.82 -16.00
C ARG A 384 2.82 -10.95 -17.10
N GLU A 385 3.64 -10.66 -18.10
CA GLU A 385 3.16 -10.02 -19.32
C GLU A 385 3.63 -10.70 -20.60
N PHE A 386 2.77 -10.66 -21.61
CA PHE A 386 2.99 -11.26 -22.92
C PHE A 386 2.72 -10.22 -24.00
N PRO A 387 3.72 -9.84 -24.81
CA PRO A 387 3.50 -8.95 -25.94
C PRO A 387 2.43 -9.50 -26.88
N LEU A 388 1.52 -8.62 -27.32
CA LEU A 388 0.56 -9.00 -28.34
C LEU A 388 1.29 -9.24 -29.67
N PRO A 389 0.85 -10.22 -30.49
CA PRO A 389 1.49 -10.50 -31.78
C PRO A 389 1.50 -9.28 -32.70
N HIS A 390 2.59 -9.10 -33.46
CA HIS A 390 2.75 -7.95 -34.37
C HIS A 390 1.59 -7.81 -35.38
N ASN A 391 1.02 -8.92 -35.87
CA ASN A 391 -0.13 -8.88 -36.76
C ASN A 391 -1.38 -8.33 -36.06
N VAL A 392 -1.60 -8.65 -34.78
CA VAL A 392 -2.69 -8.10 -33.97
C VAL A 392 -2.50 -6.59 -33.76
N LEU A 393 -1.27 -6.15 -33.50
CA LEU A 393 -0.94 -4.73 -33.32
C LEU A 393 -1.14 -3.92 -34.60
N THR A 394 -0.68 -4.44 -35.74
CA THR A 394 -0.82 -3.78 -37.04
C THR A 394 -2.26 -3.81 -37.56
N GLU A 395 -3.03 -4.85 -37.27
CA GLU A 395 -4.48 -4.88 -37.56
C GLU A 395 -5.26 -3.86 -36.71
N ARG A 396 -4.94 -3.74 -35.41
CA ARG A 396 -5.67 -2.86 -34.48
C ARG A 396 -5.29 -1.39 -34.60
N TYR A 397 -4.01 -1.09 -34.78
CA TYR A 397 -3.48 0.28 -34.72
C TYR A 397 -2.87 0.74 -36.04
N GLY A 398 -2.51 -0.16 -36.96
CA GLY A 398 -1.72 0.16 -38.16
C GLY A 398 -0.25 0.40 -37.83
N ASP A 399 0.04 1.41 -37.02
CA ASP A 399 1.40 1.81 -36.64
C ASP A 399 1.52 2.29 -35.17
N MET A 400 2.78 2.49 -34.76
CA MET A 400 3.14 2.96 -33.42
C MET A 400 2.63 4.38 -33.13
N GLN A 401 2.50 5.25 -34.13
CA GLN A 401 2.07 6.63 -33.92
C GLN A 401 0.59 6.69 -33.56
N THR A 402 -0.22 5.92 -34.27
CA THR A 402 -1.65 5.75 -34.00
C THR A 402 -1.86 5.12 -32.63
N TYR A 403 -1.10 4.08 -32.30
CA TYR A 403 -1.10 3.48 -30.97
C TYR A 403 -0.82 4.51 -29.86
N LEU A 404 0.26 5.29 -29.97
CA LEU A 404 0.62 6.27 -28.94
C LEU A 404 -0.41 7.39 -28.82
N ALA A 405 -1.05 7.80 -29.91
CA ALA A 405 -2.14 8.76 -29.87
C ALA A 405 -3.34 8.21 -29.08
N GLU A 406 -3.77 6.98 -29.36
CA GLU A 406 -4.86 6.32 -28.64
C GLU A 406 -4.54 6.13 -27.15
N PHE A 407 -3.32 5.64 -26.84
CA PHE A 407 -2.85 5.48 -25.46
C PHE A 407 -2.83 6.81 -24.71
N THR A 408 -2.34 7.88 -25.34
CA THR A 408 -2.28 9.22 -24.73
C THR A 408 -3.67 9.76 -24.44
N ILE A 409 -4.65 9.57 -25.34
CA ILE A 409 -6.05 9.97 -25.12
C ILE A 409 -6.64 9.24 -23.91
N SER A 410 -6.43 7.92 -23.81
CA SER A 410 -6.92 7.15 -22.66
C SER A 410 -6.19 7.53 -21.35
N LEU A 411 -4.89 7.78 -21.40
CA LEU A 411 -4.10 8.26 -20.24
C LEU A 411 -4.62 9.61 -19.73
N ASP A 412 -4.87 10.55 -20.64
CA ASP A 412 -5.39 11.88 -20.28
C ASP A 412 -6.82 11.80 -19.74
N ALA A 413 -7.63 10.86 -20.22
CA ALA A 413 -8.93 10.57 -19.64
C ALA A 413 -8.81 10.02 -18.21
N ALA A 414 -7.96 9.03 -17.97
CA ALA A 414 -7.73 8.46 -16.63
C ALA A 414 -7.21 9.51 -15.62
N ILE A 415 -6.37 10.46 -16.07
CA ILE A 415 -5.91 11.58 -15.23
C ILE A 415 -7.07 12.54 -14.91
N ARG A 416 -7.86 12.93 -15.92
CA ARG A 416 -9.02 13.81 -15.73
C ARG A 416 -10.05 13.18 -14.79
N ASP A 417 -10.26 11.88 -14.90
CA ASP A 417 -11.23 11.12 -14.12
C ASP A 417 -10.67 10.74 -12.73
N ARG A 418 -9.43 11.16 -12.40
CA ARG A 418 -8.72 10.99 -11.12
C ARG A 418 -8.30 9.56 -10.77
N TYR A 419 -8.20 8.66 -11.75
CA TYR A 419 -7.61 7.32 -11.56
C TYR A 419 -6.10 7.31 -11.72
N LEU A 420 -5.52 8.36 -12.29
CA LEU A 420 -4.08 8.60 -12.37
C LEU A 420 -3.75 10.05 -11.99
N VAL A 421 -2.50 10.30 -11.60
CA VAL A 421 -2.01 11.64 -11.27
C VAL A 421 -1.27 12.26 -12.46
N LYS A 422 -1.45 13.56 -12.69
CA LYS A 422 -0.82 14.28 -13.81
C LYS A 422 0.71 14.21 -13.76
N GLU A 423 1.26 14.14 -12.56
CA GLU A 423 2.68 14.04 -12.25
C GLU A 423 3.31 12.77 -12.85
N ASP A 424 2.55 11.68 -12.96
CA ASP A 424 3.02 10.40 -13.53
C ASP A 424 2.99 10.39 -15.07
N ARG A 425 2.28 11.34 -15.70
CA ARG A 425 1.98 11.30 -17.14
C ARG A 425 3.23 11.19 -18.01
N ALA A 426 4.27 11.97 -17.69
CA ALA A 426 5.49 12.03 -18.49
C ALA A 426 6.26 10.71 -18.44
N GLU A 427 6.37 10.11 -17.27
CA GLU A 427 7.04 8.83 -17.05
C GLU A 427 6.27 7.68 -17.70
N LEU A 428 4.95 7.60 -17.49
CA LEU A 428 4.10 6.59 -18.12
C LEU A 428 4.17 6.64 -19.66
N LEU A 429 4.21 7.84 -20.26
CA LEU A 429 4.38 7.97 -21.71
C LEU A 429 5.78 7.56 -22.16
N LYS A 430 6.82 7.89 -21.40
CA LYS A 430 8.21 7.50 -21.72
C LYS A 430 8.34 5.98 -21.74
N ASP A 431 7.87 5.31 -20.69
CA ASP A 431 7.98 3.86 -20.55
C ASP A 431 7.13 3.15 -21.60
N GLN A 432 5.90 3.63 -21.82
CA GLN A 432 5.04 3.04 -22.84
C GLN A 432 5.56 3.29 -24.26
N THR A 433 6.21 4.42 -24.52
CA THR A 433 6.87 4.69 -25.82
C THR A 433 8.03 3.72 -26.07
N ALA A 434 8.83 3.43 -25.04
CA ALA A 434 9.90 2.44 -25.14
C ALA A 434 9.33 1.05 -25.43
N LYS A 435 8.26 0.67 -24.73
CA LYS A 435 7.55 -0.61 -24.93
C LYS A 435 6.95 -0.73 -26.32
N ALA A 436 6.29 0.33 -26.80
CA ALA A 436 5.70 0.38 -28.14
C ALA A 436 6.76 0.24 -29.24
N ARG A 437 7.92 0.88 -29.07
CA ARG A 437 9.04 0.74 -30.02
C ARG A 437 9.48 -0.71 -30.17
N ALA A 438 9.55 -1.46 -29.07
CA ALA A 438 9.87 -2.89 -29.10
C ALA A 438 8.73 -3.70 -29.75
N ALA A 439 7.47 -3.41 -29.41
CA ALA A 439 6.31 -4.14 -29.90
C ALA A 439 6.05 -3.98 -31.42
N PHE A 440 6.30 -2.78 -31.96
CA PHE A 440 6.14 -2.47 -33.39
C PHE A 440 7.42 -2.62 -34.21
N ALA A 441 8.54 -3.03 -33.60
CA ALA A 441 9.71 -3.41 -34.37
C ALA A 441 9.34 -4.62 -35.24
N ARG A 442 9.51 -4.50 -36.57
CA ARG A 442 9.33 -5.63 -37.49
C ARG A 442 10.14 -6.81 -36.94
N MET A 443 9.55 -8.00 -36.90
CA MET A 443 10.32 -9.24 -36.73
C MET A 443 11.20 -9.47 -37.97
N GLY A 444 12.19 -8.63 -38.20
CA GLY A 444 13.20 -8.77 -39.23
C GLY A 444 14.29 -9.72 -38.76
N ALA A 445 13.95 -10.99 -38.51
CA ALA A 445 14.91 -12.08 -38.30
C ALA A 445 14.22 -13.45 -38.39
N ARG A 446 13.65 -13.78 -39.54
CA ARG A 446 13.59 -15.16 -40.03
C ARG A 446 13.92 -15.13 -41.51
N ALA A 447 15.20 -15.33 -41.80
CA ALA A 447 15.67 -15.87 -43.08
C ALA A 447 16.13 -17.30 -42.79
#